data_AF-A0A5P8M0N5-F1
#
_entry.id   AF-A0A5P8M0N5-F1
#
_cell.length_a   1.000
_cell.length_b   1.000
_cell.length_c   1.000
_cell.angle_alpha   90.00
_cell.angle_beta   90.00
_cell.angle_gamma   90.00
#
_symmetry.space_group_name_H-M   'P 1'
#
loop_
_entity.id
_entity.type
_entity.pdbx_description
1 polymer ?
#
loop_
_entity_poly.entity_id
_entity_poly.type
_entity_poly.pdbx_seq_one_letter_code
_entity_poly.pdbx_strand_id
1 'polypeptide(L)'
;MDYDEMLDQAIEESPEIEGDGERFEVPDPDLRQEGNATVFENFQSVCDRLSRADEHVMQFLQNEVGTSGHIDESGRARLTGEFRERRIADALDAYADAYVLCPECGLPDTKLKDEQGATVLRCEACGAQSPAGP
;
A
#
# COMPACT_ATOMS: atom_id res chain seq x y z
N MET A 1 44.77 -8.27 -0.72
CA MET A 1 43.34 -8.02 -0.52
C MET A 1 42.71 -9.37 -0.55
N ASP A 2 42.64 -9.98 0.63
CA ASP A 2 41.94 -11.25 0.81
C ASP A 2 40.43 -11.00 0.65
N TYR A 3 39.72 -12.00 0.12
CA TYR A 3 38.28 -11.91 -0.10
C TYR A 3 37.53 -11.65 1.22
N ASP A 4 38.00 -12.26 2.31
CA ASP A 4 37.44 -12.11 3.64
C ASP A 4 37.54 -10.67 4.17
N GLU A 5 38.67 -9.98 3.95
CA GLU A 5 38.85 -8.58 4.37
C GLU A 5 37.86 -7.64 3.64
N MET A 6 37.59 -7.90 2.36
CA MET A 6 36.61 -7.12 1.58
C MET A 6 35.17 -7.45 1.99
N LEU A 7 34.92 -8.68 2.44
CA LEU A 7 33.61 -9.13 2.90
C LEU A 7 33.28 -8.52 4.27
N ASP A 8 34.21 -8.55 5.22
CA ASP A 8 34.05 -7.97 6.55
C ASP A 8 33.75 -6.47 6.46
N GLN A 9 34.55 -5.74 5.67
CA GLN A 9 34.32 -4.32 5.45
C GLN A 9 32.94 -4.03 4.82
N ALA A 10 32.51 -4.84 3.85
CA ALA A 10 31.21 -4.65 3.22
C ALA A 10 30.04 -4.92 4.18
N ILE A 11 30.19 -5.87 5.11
CA ILE A 11 29.19 -6.14 6.15
C ILE A 11 29.12 -4.98 7.14
N GLU A 12 30.26 -4.43 7.55
CA GLU A 12 30.32 -3.27 8.46
C GLU A 12 29.75 -1.98 7.84
N GLU A 13 29.91 -1.77 6.53
CA GLU A 13 29.36 -0.61 5.82
C GLU A 13 27.89 -0.77 5.39
N SER A 14 27.35 -2.00 5.45
CA SER A 14 25.96 -2.26 5.06
C SER A 14 24.99 -1.69 6.10
N PRO A 15 23.95 -0.94 5.69
CA PRO A 15 22.93 -0.49 6.62
C PRO A 15 22.22 -1.68 7.25
N GLU A 16 22.22 -1.76 8.57
CA GLU A 16 21.38 -2.69 9.33
C GLU A 16 19.92 -2.23 9.16
N ILE A 17 19.25 -2.78 8.14
CA ILE A 17 17.81 -2.57 7.97
C ILE A 17 17.11 -3.49 8.96
N GLU A 18 16.93 -2.99 10.19
CA GLU A 18 16.03 -3.58 11.16
C GLU A 18 14.58 -3.35 10.67
N GLY A 19 14.10 -4.28 9.84
CA GLY A 19 12.66 -4.38 9.65
C GLY A 19 12.07 -4.96 10.92
N ASP A 20 11.23 -4.20 11.64
CA ASP A 20 10.37 -4.78 12.66
C ASP A 20 9.68 -6.00 12.03
N GLY A 21 10.03 -7.20 12.49
CA GLY A 21 9.57 -8.48 11.90
C GLY A 21 8.07 -8.73 12.03
N GLU A 22 7.30 -7.72 12.44
CA GLU A 22 5.86 -7.65 12.35
C GLU A 22 5.52 -7.47 10.86
N ARG A 23 5.02 -8.53 10.22
CA ARG A 23 4.44 -8.43 8.88
C ARG A 23 3.51 -7.23 8.88
N PHE A 24 3.69 -6.30 7.95
CA PHE A 24 2.73 -5.25 7.72
C PHE A 24 1.39 -5.91 7.37
N GLU A 25 0.44 -5.85 8.30
CA GLU A 25 -0.92 -6.35 8.12
C GLU A 25 -1.84 -5.17 7.80
N VAL A 26 -2.52 -5.27 6.66
CA VAL A 26 -3.56 -4.32 6.29
C VAL A 26 -4.77 -4.56 7.20
N PRO A 27 -5.35 -3.51 7.82
CA PRO A 27 -6.52 -3.69 8.67
C PRO A 27 -7.71 -4.25 7.88
N ASP A 28 -8.47 -5.15 8.51
CA ASP A 28 -9.67 -5.72 7.90
C ASP A 28 -10.70 -4.63 7.52
N PRO A 29 -11.31 -4.69 6.32
CA PRO A 29 -12.29 -3.71 5.90
C PRO A 29 -13.65 -3.94 6.56
N ASP A 30 -14.18 -2.94 7.27
CA ASP A 30 -15.51 -2.94 7.85
C ASP A 30 -16.54 -2.50 6.79
N LEU A 31 -17.31 -3.47 6.27
CA LEU A 31 -18.27 -3.26 5.20
C LEU A 31 -19.71 -3.37 5.71
N ARG A 32 -20.50 -2.34 5.42
CA ARG A 32 -21.94 -2.30 5.63
C ARG A 32 -22.69 -2.24 4.31
N GLN A 33 -23.61 -3.19 4.10
CA GLN A 33 -24.52 -3.13 2.96
C GLN A 33 -25.67 -2.16 3.23
N GLU A 34 -25.88 -1.24 2.30
CA GLU A 34 -27.02 -0.33 2.25
C GLU A 34 -27.76 -0.45 0.92
N GLY A 35 -28.69 -1.40 0.87
CA GLY A 35 -29.45 -1.71 -0.34
C GLY A 35 -28.53 -2.24 -1.44
N ASN A 36 -28.38 -1.46 -2.51
CA ASN A 36 -27.54 -1.77 -3.67
C ASN A 36 -26.20 -1.01 -3.65
N ALA A 37 -25.77 -0.54 -2.47
CA ALA A 37 -24.47 0.07 -2.25
C ALA A 37 -23.76 -0.61 -1.06
N THR A 38 -22.43 -0.65 -1.12
CA THR A 38 -21.59 -1.11 -0.01
C THR A 38 -20.85 0.10 0.56
N VAL A 39 -20.98 0.31 1.87
CA VAL A 39 -20.30 1.38 2.60
C VAL A 39 -19.14 0.76 3.36
N PHE A 40 -17.96 1.33 3.20
CA PHE A 40 -16.73 0.90 3.87
C PHE A 40 -16.43 1.91 4.99
N GLU A 41 -16.71 1.52 6.22
CA GLU A 41 -16.82 2.42 7.38
C GLU A 41 -15.45 2.90 7.90
N ASN A 42 -14.44 2.02 7.93
CA ASN A 42 -13.07 2.34 8.40
C ASN A 42 -12.10 2.71 7.28
N PHE A 43 -12.59 3.22 6.13
CA PHE A 43 -11.76 3.56 4.97
C PHE A 43 -10.62 4.53 5.31
N GLN A 44 -10.91 5.62 6.05
CA GLN A 44 -9.88 6.58 6.48
C GLN A 44 -8.78 5.92 7.32
N SER A 45 -9.16 5.08 8.29
CA SER A 45 -8.19 4.39 9.14
C SER A 45 -7.27 3.47 8.34
N VAL A 46 -7.79 2.85 7.27
CA VAL A 46 -6.99 2.05 6.34
C VAL A 46 -6.06 2.95 5.52
N CYS A 47 -6.54 4.05 4.95
CA CYS A 47 -5.71 5.01 4.22
C CYS A 47 -4.58 5.60 5.08
N ASP A 48 -4.88 5.97 6.33
CA ASP A 48 -3.93 6.46 7.32
C ASP A 48 -2.85 5.40 7.61
N ARG A 49 -3.26 4.14 7.79
CA ARG A 49 -2.33 3.04 8.04
C ARG A 49 -1.43 2.76 6.85
N LEU A 50 -1.95 2.87 5.63
CA LEU A 50 -1.20 2.75 4.38
C LEU A 50 -0.34 3.99 4.09
N SER A 51 -0.57 5.11 4.79
CA SER A 51 0.06 6.41 4.51
C SER A 51 -0.08 6.82 3.04
N ARG A 52 -1.31 6.72 2.51
CA ARG A 52 -1.64 7.02 1.11
C ARG A 52 -2.82 7.97 0.99
N ALA A 53 -2.87 8.70 -0.12
CA ALA A 53 -3.96 9.61 -0.41
C ALA A 53 -5.26 8.83 -0.68
N ASP A 54 -6.33 9.22 0.00
CA ASP A 54 -7.65 8.59 -0.10
C ASP A 54 -8.15 8.45 -1.55
N GLU A 55 -7.92 9.47 -2.37
CA GLU A 55 -8.31 9.50 -3.78
C GLU A 55 -7.61 8.42 -4.61
N HIS A 56 -6.33 8.14 -4.31
CA HIS A 56 -5.54 7.13 -5.02
C HIS A 56 -6.01 5.72 -4.65
N VAL A 57 -6.22 5.46 -3.35
CA VAL A 57 -6.76 4.17 -2.87
C VAL A 57 -8.16 3.94 -3.44
N MET A 58 -9.02 4.97 -3.41
CA MET A 58 -10.36 4.91 -3.97
C MET A 58 -10.36 4.65 -5.48
N GLN A 59 -9.48 5.30 -6.24
CA GLN A 59 -9.35 5.06 -7.68
C GLN A 59 -8.91 3.62 -7.97
N PHE A 60 -7.93 3.11 -7.22
CA PHE A 60 -7.47 1.74 -7.36
C PHE A 60 -8.59 0.73 -7.06
N LEU A 61 -9.30 0.90 -5.94
CA LEU A 61 -10.42 0.03 -5.57
C LEU A 61 -11.53 0.02 -6.63
N GLN A 62 -11.84 1.16 -7.23
CA GLN A 62 -12.82 1.24 -8.32
C GLN A 62 -12.38 0.43 -9.55
N ASN A 63 -11.10 0.53 -9.94
CA ASN A 63 -10.55 -0.20 -11.06
C ASN A 63 -10.49 -1.72 -10.80
N GLU A 64 -10.02 -2.13 -9.63
CA GLU A 64 -9.82 -3.54 -9.28
C GLU A 64 -11.17 -4.26 -9.06
N VAL A 65 -12.08 -3.62 -8.35
CA VAL A 65 -13.39 -4.22 -8.05
C VAL A 65 -14.34 -4.09 -9.25
N GLY A 66 -14.10 -3.10 -10.13
CA GLY A 66 -14.93 -2.81 -11.31
C GLY A 66 -16.21 -2.06 -10.97
N THR A 67 -16.11 -1.08 -10.06
CA THR A 67 -17.27 -0.32 -9.55
C THR A 67 -17.01 1.17 -9.61
N SER A 68 -18.08 1.97 -9.61
CA SER A 68 -17.99 3.39 -9.25
C SER A 68 -18.12 3.57 -7.74
N GLY A 69 -17.40 4.55 -7.20
CA GLY A 69 -17.45 4.88 -5.78
C GLY A 69 -17.09 6.33 -5.50
N HIS A 70 -17.42 6.80 -4.31
CA HIS A 70 -17.04 8.13 -3.82
C HIS A 70 -16.81 8.10 -2.31
N ILE A 71 -16.05 9.06 -1.82
CA ILE A 71 -15.82 9.28 -0.38
C ILE A 71 -16.90 10.24 0.10
N ASP A 72 -17.57 9.91 1.21
CA ASP A 72 -18.58 10.80 1.81
C ASP A 72 -17.93 11.87 2.71
N GLU A 73 -18.73 12.85 3.15
CA GLU A 73 -18.24 13.94 4.03
C GLU A 73 -17.70 13.45 5.38
N SER A 74 -18.10 12.23 5.80
CA SER A 74 -17.61 11.55 7.01
C SER A 74 -16.35 10.71 6.75
N GLY A 75 -15.83 10.67 5.53
CA GLY A 75 -14.62 9.93 5.19
C GLY A 75 -14.80 8.45 4.87
N ARG A 76 -16.03 7.96 4.73
CA ARG A 76 -16.28 6.54 4.39
C ARG A 76 -16.34 6.39 2.88
N ALA A 77 -15.88 5.24 2.40
CA ALA A 77 -15.94 4.91 0.98
C ALA A 77 -17.29 4.27 0.65
N ARG A 78 -18.03 4.84 -0.31
CA ARG A 78 -19.30 4.31 -0.78
C ARG A 78 -19.16 3.75 -2.20
N LEU A 79 -19.32 2.45 -2.34
CA LEU A 79 -19.20 1.71 -3.58
C LEU A 79 -20.59 1.33 -4.12
N THR A 80 -20.78 1.44 -5.43
CA THR A 80 -22.04 1.10 -6.11
C THR A 80 -22.08 -0.39 -6.44
N GLY A 81 -22.60 -1.19 -5.52
CA GLY A 81 -22.79 -2.63 -5.72
C GLY A 81 -22.80 -3.39 -4.41
N GLU A 82 -22.94 -4.70 -4.52
CA GLU A 82 -22.85 -5.63 -3.40
C GLU A 82 -21.48 -6.33 -3.44
N PHE A 83 -20.63 -6.03 -2.46
CA PHE A 83 -19.30 -6.63 -2.36
C PHE A 83 -19.15 -7.38 -1.05
N ARG A 84 -18.41 -8.50 -1.11
CA ARG A 84 -18.02 -9.25 0.08
C ARG A 84 -16.74 -8.68 0.63
N GLU A 85 -16.60 -8.71 1.95
CA GLU A 85 -15.40 -8.30 2.69
C GLU A 85 -14.11 -8.85 2.07
N ARG A 86 -14.07 -10.16 1.83
CA ARG A 86 -12.92 -10.83 1.19
C ARG A 86 -12.47 -10.18 -0.12
N ARG A 87 -13.40 -9.79 -0.99
CA ARG A 87 -13.06 -9.18 -2.28
C ARG A 87 -12.42 -7.79 -2.11
N ILE A 88 -12.85 -7.04 -1.10
CA ILE A 88 -12.25 -5.74 -0.78
C ILE A 88 -10.91 -5.94 -0.09
N ALA A 89 -10.79 -6.91 0.82
CA ALA A 89 -9.53 -7.27 1.45
C ALA A 89 -8.47 -7.68 0.41
N ASP A 90 -8.81 -8.59 -0.51
CA ASP A 90 -7.92 -9.02 -1.60
C ASP A 90 -7.44 -7.82 -2.46
N ALA A 91 -8.31 -6.84 -2.70
CA ALA A 91 -7.96 -5.63 -3.45
C ALA A 91 -7.05 -4.67 -2.64
N LEU A 92 -7.23 -4.59 -1.32
CA LEU A 92 -6.37 -3.81 -0.44
C LEU A 92 -4.99 -4.45 -0.30
N ASP A 93 -4.92 -5.78 -0.23
CA ASP A 93 -3.66 -6.52 -0.22
C ASP A 93 -2.89 -6.30 -1.53
N ALA A 94 -3.58 -6.43 -2.67
CA ALA A 94 -3.00 -6.12 -3.98
C ALA A 94 -2.48 -4.67 -4.08
N TYR A 95 -3.21 -3.73 -3.50
CA TYR A 95 -2.78 -2.33 -3.42
C TYR A 95 -1.54 -2.16 -2.53
N ALA A 96 -1.49 -2.85 -1.38
CA ALA A 96 -0.35 -2.79 -0.47
C ALA A 96 0.91 -3.35 -1.13
N ASP A 97 0.82 -4.51 -1.80
CA ASP A 97 1.92 -5.10 -2.55
C ASP A 97 2.41 -4.21 -3.70
N ALA A 98 1.51 -3.50 -4.39
CA ALA A 98 1.87 -2.67 -5.54
C ALA A 98 2.39 -1.26 -5.17
N TYR A 99 1.83 -0.64 -4.12
CA TYR A 99 2.04 0.80 -3.85
C TYR A 99 2.51 1.11 -2.43
N VAL A 100 2.64 0.15 -1.54
CA VAL A 100 3.02 0.37 -0.13
C VAL A 100 4.29 -0.40 0.23
N LEU A 101 4.37 -1.68 -0.12
CA LEU A 101 5.52 -2.52 0.21
C LEU A 101 6.68 -2.26 -0.74
N CYS A 102 7.88 -2.08 -0.17
CA CYS A 102 9.09 -2.01 -0.97
C CYS A 102 9.46 -3.42 -1.51
N PRO A 103 9.72 -3.60 -2.81
CA PRO A 103 10.12 -4.90 -3.36
C PRO A 103 11.49 -5.40 -2.87
N GLU A 104 12.35 -4.49 -2.39
CA GLU A 104 13.72 -4.83 -1.96
C GLU A 104 13.78 -5.21 -0.47
N CYS A 105 13.10 -4.46 0.41
CA CYS A 105 13.18 -4.67 1.86
C CYS A 105 11.86 -5.11 2.52
N GLY A 106 10.73 -5.11 1.79
CA GLY A 106 9.43 -5.51 2.31
C GLY A 106 8.80 -4.54 3.32
N LEU A 107 9.40 -3.36 3.53
CA LEU A 107 8.89 -2.36 4.47
C LEU A 107 7.81 -1.47 3.84
N PRO A 108 6.78 -1.07 4.62
CA PRO A 108 5.72 -0.17 4.17
C PRO A 108 6.16 1.31 4.12
N ASP A 109 7.37 1.64 4.58
CA ASP A 109 7.95 3.00 4.59
C ASP A 109 8.35 3.44 3.18
N THR A 110 7.35 3.71 2.35
CA THR A 110 7.51 4.13 0.96
C THR A 110 6.67 5.37 0.65
N LYS A 111 7.13 6.16 -0.32
CA LYS A 111 6.42 7.34 -0.84
C LYS A 111 6.25 7.23 -2.35
N LEU A 112 5.05 7.55 -2.82
CA LEU A 112 4.78 7.71 -4.25
C LEU A 112 5.23 9.10 -4.70
N LYS A 113 5.95 9.16 -5.82
CA LYS A 113 6.34 10.40 -6.50
C LYS A 113 6.08 10.30 -7.97
N ASP A 114 5.46 11.31 -8.55
CA ASP A 114 5.33 11.42 -10.00
C ASP A 114 6.62 12.01 -10.59
N GLU A 115 7.40 11.18 -11.29
CA GLU A 115 8.58 11.61 -12.02
C GLU A 115 8.38 11.36 -13.52
N GLN A 116 8.42 12.42 -14.32
CA GLN A 116 8.36 12.35 -15.79
C GLN A 116 7.13 11.62 -16.37
N GLY A 117 5.99 11.66 -15.67
CA GLY A 117 4.74 11.02 -16.09
C GLY A 117 4.64 9.54 -15.71
N ALA A 118 5.57 9.02 -14.91
CA ALA A 118 5.48 7.71 -14.27
C ALA A 118 5.42 7.88 -12.75
N THR A 119 4.61 7.07 -12.09
CA THR A 119 4.56 7.01 -10.63
C THR A 119 5.67 6.11 -10.12
N VAL A 120 6.57 6.67 -9.32
CA VAL A 120 7.74 6.01 -8.75
C VAL A 120 7.53 5.79 -7.26
N LEU A 121 7.73 4.55 -6.81
CA LEU A 121 7.78 4.19 -5.40
C LEU A 121 9.20 4.39 -4.88
N ARG A 122 9.37 5.27 -3.89
CA ARG A 122 10.65 5.50 -3.21
C ARG A 122 10.57 5.01 -1.78
N CYS A 123 11.40 4.03 -1.41
CA CYS A 123 11.52 3.59 -0.03
C CYS A 123 12.36 4.57 0.79
N GLU A 124 11.90 4.91 1.99
CA GLU A 124 12.63 5.77 2.94
C GLU A 124 13.63 4.97 3.79
N ALA A 125 13.41 3.65 3.96
CA ALA A 125 14.29 2.79 4.75
C ALA A 125 15.54 2.34 3.97
N CYS A 126 15.37 1.76 2.77
CA CYS A 126 16.50 1.25 1.97
C CYS A 126 16.94 2.20 0.84
N GLY A 127 16.19 3.28 0.58
CA GLY A 127 16.49 4.22 -0.49
C GLY A 127 16.19 3.73 -1.92
N ALA A 128 15.70 2.50 -2.08
CA ALA A 128 15.36 1.94 -3.38
C ALA A 128 14.27 2.75 -4.09
N GLN A 129 14.42 2.90 -5.40
CA GLN A 129 13.41 3.46 -6.28
C GLN A 129 12.94 2.35 -7.22
N SER A 130 11.65 2.10 -7.20
CA SER A 130 11.01 1.11 -8.08
C SER A 130 9.85 1.79 -8.81
N PRO A 131 9.61 1.44 -10.08
CA PRO A 131 8.38 1.86 -10.74
C PRO A 131 7.20 1.26 -9.97
N ALA A 132 6.30 2.09 -9.45
CA ALA A 132 5.04 1.60 -8.90
C ALA A 132 4.17 1.23 -10.10
N GLY A 133 3.88 -0.07 -10.30
CA GLY A 133 3.32 -0.56 -11.56
C GLY A 133 1.84 -0.22 -11.78
N PRO A 134 1.22 -0.78 -12.84
CA PRO A 134 1.73 -0.98 -14.21
C PRO A 134 1.59 0.27 -15.10
#